data_AF-A0A4Y8I185-F1
#
_entry.id   AF-A0A4Y8I185-F1
#
_cell.length_a   1.000
_cell.length_b   1.000
_cell.length_c   1.000
_cell.angle_alpha   90.00
_cell.angle_beta   90.00
_cell.angle_gamma   90.00
#
_symmetry.space_group_name_H-M   'P 1'
#
loop_
_entity.id
_entity.type
_entity.pdbx_description
1 polymer ?
#
loop_
_entity_poly.entity_id
_entity_poly.type
_entity_poly.pdbx_seq_one_letter_code
_entity_poly.pdbx_strand_id
1 'polypeptide(L)'
;MVKRPYEFEPNYFSDLERDLKDRKNKIKRYHKICLKCGQLKMLFKFSTDKRSRDGRLGVCKECKSIESLKYYYDHKEEILIRVEEYRRTHEIDRSVYFENYRKLNKKHLKKIAKLWYKKNKKAIKERSLKYYADNKEACQAIRKLWIKNNKEKIKKYNWEYRKLRASLE
;
A
#
# COMPACT_ATOMS: atom_id res chain seq x y z
N MET A 1 31.11 -55.56 19.46
CA MET A 1 31.52 -55.16 18.09
C MET A 1 30.96 -53.78 17.83
N VAL A 2 31.84 -52.77 17.73
CA VAL A 2 31.47 -51.36 17.56
C VAL A 2 31.11 -51.17 16.08
N LYS A 3 29.88 -50.78 15.76
CA LYS A 3 29.46 -50.45 14.38
C LYS A 3 30.42 -49.40 13.82
N ARG A 4 30.94 -49.61 12.60
CA ARG A 4 31.81 -48.61 11.96
C ARG A 4 31.00 -47.34 11.69
N PRO A 5 31.60 -46.13 11.74
CA PRO A 5 30.86 -44.85 11.63
C PRO A 5 30.06 -44.64 10.33
N TYR A 6 30.19 -45.55 9.35
CA TYR A 6 29.64 -45.46 8.00
C TYR A 6 28.85 -46.72 7.58
N GLU A 7 28.48 -47.59 8.51
CA GLU A 7 27.57 -48.71 8.21
C GLU A 7 26.12 -48.20 8.26
N PHE A 8 25.63 -47.73 7.11
CA PHE A 8 24.22 -47.43 6.93
C PHE A 8 23.39 -48.72 7.01
N GLU A 9 22.22 -48.67 7.66
CA GLU A 9 21.33 -49.81 7.72
C GLU A 9 20.97 -50.29 6.30
N PRO A 10 20.78 -51.61 6.06
CA PRO A 10 20.55 -52.17 4.73
C PRO A 10 19.40 -51.49 3.96
N ASN A 11 18.44 -50.92 4.68
CA ASN A 11 17.25 -50.30 4.12
C ASN A 11 17.34 -48.76 4.02
N TYR A 12 18.41 -48.13 4.52
CA TYR A 12 18.54 -46.66 4.60
C TYR A 12 18.32 -45.97 3.25
N PHE A 13 18.93 -46.49 2.18
CA PHE A 13 18.76 -45.93 0.84
C PHE A 13 17.34 -46.13 0.30
N SER A 14 16.71 -47.27 0.58
CA SER A 14 15.33 -47.56 0.17
C SER A 14 14.30 -46.70 0.91
N ASP A 15 14.51 -46.42 2.20
CA ASP A 15 13.68 -45.54 2.99
C ASP A 15 13.85 -44.07 2.56
N LEU A 16 15.09 -43.65 2.26
CA LEU A 16 15.39 -42.32 1.74
C LEU A 16 14.76 -42.11 0.36
N GLU A 17 14.83 -43.11 -0.53
CA GLU A 17 14.18 -43.08 -1.84
C GLU A 17 12.66 -42.99 -1.73
N ARG A 18 12.05 -43.76 -0.83
CA ARG A 18 10.61 -43.68 -0.54
C ARG A 18 10.22 -42.29 -0.04
N ASP A 19 10.97 -41.74 0.90
CA ASP A 19 10.76 -40.38 1.43
C ASP A 19 10.92 -39.30 0.36
N LEU A 20 11.89 -39.42 -0.54
CA LEU A 20 12.08 -38.49 -1.66
C LEU A 20 10.93 -38.60 -2.66
N LYS A 21 10.44 -39.82 -2.94
CA LYS A 21 9.29 -40.07 -3.82
C LYS A 21 8.01 -39.49 -3.22
N ASP A 22 7.82 -39.67 -1.91
CA ASP A 22 6.69 -39.09 -1.17
C ASP A 22 6.78 -37.57 -1.11
N ARG A 23 7.96 -36.98 -0.91
CA ARG A 23 8.16 -35.52 -1.01
C ARG A 23 7.86 -35.02 -2.42
N LYS A 24 8.28 -35.74 -3.46
CA LYS A 24 8.01 -35.40 -4.88
C LYS A 24 6.51 -35.49 -5.20
N ASN A 25 5.80 -36.45 -4.63
CA ASN A 25 4.34 -36.63 -4.76
C ASN A 25 3.51 -35.68 -3.87
N LYS A 26 4.06 -35.22 -2.74
CA LYS A 26 3.47 -34.21 -1.85
C LYS A 26 3.48 -32.81 -2.49
N ILE A 27 4.35 -32.61 -3.47
CA ILE A 27 4.49 -31.39 -4.24
C ILE A 27 3.52 -31.46 -5.45
N LYS A 28 2.49 -30.61 -5.41
CA LYS A 28 1.65 -30.13 -6.53
C LYS A 28 0.38 -30.91 -6.88
N ARG A 29 -0.62 -30.84 -5.99
CA ARG A 29 -1.99 -30.60 -6.47
C ARG A 29 -2.12 -29.12 -6.81
N TYR A 30 -1.87 -28.74 -8.07
CA TYR A 30 -2.00 -27.33 -8.51
C TYR A 30 -3.43 -26.79 -8.40
N HIS A 31 -4.39 -27.70 -8.27
CA HIS A 31 -5.81 -27.39 -8.18
C HIS A 31 -6.40 -27.92 -6.88
N LYS A 32 -7.39 -27.21 -6.37
CA LYS A 32 -8.19 -27.56 -5.19
C LYS A 32 -9.65 -27.18 -5.47
N ILE A 33 -10.57 -28.01 -5.00
CA ILE A 33 -12.00 -27.72 -5.08
C ILE A 33 -12.36 -26.77 -3.94
N CYS A 34 -13.04 -25.67 -4.28
CA CYS A 34 -13.56 -24.76 -3.27
C CYS A 34 -14.77 -25.36 -2.56
N LEU A 35 -14.70 -25.49 -1.24
CA LEU A 35 -15.79 -26.06 -0.43
C LEU A 35 -17.09 -25.24 -0.48
N LYS A 36 -17.01 -23.95 -0.82
CA LYS A 36 -18.17 -23.03 -0.87
C LYS A 36 -18.86 -22.97 -2.24
N CYS A 37 -18.12 -22.92 -3.34
CA CYS A 37 -18.70 -22.84 -4.69
C CYS A 37 -18.55 -24.13 -5.52
N GLY A 38 -17.90 -25.17 -4.99
CA GLY A 38 -17.70 -26.45 -5.67
C GLY A 38 -16.73 -26.44 -6.86
N GLN A 39 -16.21 -25.28 -7.27
CA GLN A 39 -15.36 -25.17 -8.46
C GLN A 39 -13.92 -25.63 -8.20
N LEU A 40 -13.34 -26.33 -9.18
CA LEU A 40 -11.92 -26.64 -9.23
C LEU A 40 -11.13 -25.37 -9.60
N LYS A 41 -10.27 -24.90 -8.69
CA LYS A 41 -9.48 -23.67 -8.88
C LYS A 41 -8.01 -23.92 -8.59
N MET A 42 -7.16 -23.08 -9.16
CA MET A 42 -5.72 -23.10 -8.89
C MET A 42 -5.41 -22.76 -7.42
N LEU A 43 -4.38 -23.37 -6.82
CA LEU A 43 -4.01 -23.14 -5.41
C LEU A 43 -3.76 -21.68 -5.05
N PHE A 44 -3.24 -20.86 -5.96
CA PHE A 44 -3.00 -19.44 -5.69
C PHE A 44 -4.29 -18.63 -5.51
N LYS A 45 -5.44 -19.17 -5.96
CA LYS A 45 -6.78 -18.64 -5.71
C LYS A 45 -7.28 -18.95 -4.30
N PHE A 46 -6.54 -19.72 -3.51
CA PHE A 46 -6.82 -20.00 -2.10
C PHE A 46 -5.80 -19.27 -1.22
N SER A 47 -6.27 -18.70 -0.11
CA SER A 47 -5.37 -18.09 0.88
C SER A 47 -4.62 -19.17 1.64
N THR A 48 -3.46 -18.82 2.17
CA THR A 48 -2.63 -19.70 2.98
C THR A 48 -3.25 -19.93 4.35
N ASP A 49 -3.17 -21.16 4.85
CA ASP A 49 -3.57 -21.51 6.22
C ASP A 49 -2.60 -22.55 6.78
N LYS A 50 -1.83 -22.15 7.80
CA LYS A 50 -0.83 -23.01 8.45
C LYS A 50 -1.45 -24.19 9.21
N ARG A 51 -2.75 -24.11 9.56
CA ARG A 51 -3.48 -25.17 10.27
C ARG A 51 -3.95 -26.28 9.32
N SER A 52 -4.04 -25.99 8.02
CA SER A 52 -4.46 -26.94 7.01
C SER A 52 -3.32 -27.88 6.60
N ARG A 53 -3.63 -29.15 6.36
CA ARG A 53 -2.65 -30.18 5.95
C ARG A 53 -1.94 -29.82 4.63
N ASP A 54 -2.62 -29.12 3.72
CA ASP A 54 -2.10 -28.67 2.42
C ASP A 54 -1.64 -27.20 2.42
N GLY A 55 -1.65 -26.53 3.57
CA GLY A 55 -1.21 -25.14 3.72
C GLY A 55 -2.13 -24.10 3.09
N ARG A 56 -3.34 -24.48 2.65
CA ARG A 56 -4.33 -23.63 1.96
C ARG A 56 -5.72 -23.78 2.57
N LEU A 57 -6.46 -22.68 2.62
CA LEU A 57 -7.88 -22.70 3.00
C LEU A 57 -8.71 -23.58 2.05
N GLY A 58 -9.77 -24.18 2.59
CA GLY A 58 -10.79 -24.89 1.80
C GLY A 58 -11.65 -23.99 0.90
N VAL A 59 -11.67 -22.68 1.16
CA VAL A 59 -12.51 -21.71 0.46
C VAL A 59 -11.66 -20.78 -0.41
N CYS A 60 -12.10 -20.56 -1.65
CA CYS A 60 -11.40 -19.68 -2.57
C CYS A 60 -11.52 -18.20 -2.17
N LYS A 61 -10.55 -17.39 -2.60
CA LYS A 61 -10.47 -15.96 -2.31
C LYS A 61 -11.72 -15.19 -2.74
N GLU A 62 -12.34 -15.57 -3.86
CA GLU A 62 -13.57 -14.94 -4.36
C GLU A 62 -14.73 -15.14 -3.38
N CYS A 63 -14.99 -16.39 -2.98
CA CYS A 63 -16.05 -16.69 -2.01
C CYS A 63 -15.78 -16.03 -0.65
N LYS A 64 -14.51 -15.96 -0.23
CA LYS A 64 -14.12 -15.25 0.99
C LYS A 64 -14.31 -13.74 0.86
N SER A 65 -14.00 -13.17 -0.31
CA SER A 65 -14.21 -11.75 -0.59
C SER A 65 -15.68 -11.37 -0.54
N ILE A 66 -16.56 -12.20 -1.11
CA ILE A 66 -18.01 -11.99 -1.06
C ILE A 66 -18.49 -11.99 0.40
N GLU A 67 -18.01 -12.95 1.19
CA GLU A 67 -18.37 -13.05 2.61
C GLU A 67 -17.85 -11.89 3.45
N SER A 68 -16.60 -11.48 3.23
CA SER A 68 -16.03 -10.29 3.88
C SER A 68 -16.76 -9.01 3.49
N LEU A 69 -17.20 -8.91 2.23
CA LEU A 69 -17.99 -7.77 1.76
C LEU A 69 -19.38 -7.74 2.40
N LYS A 70 -20.05 -8.90 2.47
CA LYS A 70 -21.33 -9.04 3.17
C LYS A 70 -21.20 -8.61 4.63
N TYR A 71 -20.21 -9.17 5.35
CA TYR A 71 -19.93 -8.79 6.74
C TYR A 71 -19.65 -7.28 6.88
N TYR A 72 -18.88 -6.69 5.96
CA TYR A 72 -18.61 -5.26 5.99
C TYR A 72 -19.89 -4.42 5.86
N TYR A 73 -20.81 -4.79 4.97
CA TYR A 73 -22.07 -4.04 4.79
C TYR A 73 -23.03 -4.27 5.95
N ASP A 74 -23.14 -5.50 6.44
CA ASP A 74 -24.00 -5.85 7.58
C ASP A 74 -23.55 -5.14 8.87
N HIS A 75 -22.24 -4.91 9.04
CA HIS A 75 -21.64 -4.27 10.23
C HIS A 75 -21.00 -2.90 9.93
N LYS A 76 -21.43 -2.23 8.85
CA LYS A 76 -20.75 -1.03 8.36
C LYS A 76 -20.68 0.06 9.42
N GLU A 77 -21.78 0.31 10.12
CA GLU A 77 -21.89 1.38 11.11
C GLU A 77 -21.00 1.11 12.32
N GLU A 78 -21.04 -0.09 12.88
CA GLU A 78 -20.19 -0.52 13.99
C GLU A 78 -18.70 -0.41 13.65
N ILE A 79 -18.32 -0.82 12.43
CA ILE A 79 -16.94 -0.72 11.96
C ILE A 79 -16.51 0.75 11.88
N LEU A 80 -17.37 1.64 11.38
CA LEU A 80 -17.08 3.07 11.27
C LEU A 80 -16.95 3.73 12.65
N ILE A 81 -17.86 3.43 13.58
CA ILE A 81 -17.81 3.93 14.96
C ILE A 81 -16.50 3.50 15.62
N ARG A 82 -16.15 2.22 15.55
CA ARG A 82 -14.91 1.68 16.11
C ARG A 82 -13.66 2.33 15.50
N VAL A 83 -13.67 2.56 14.18
CA VAL A 83 -12.56 3.23 13.49
C VAL A 83 -12.43 4.68 13.96
N GLU A 84 -13.54 5.38 14.16
CA GLU A 84 -13.54 6.77 14.65
C GLU A 84 -13.06 6.87 16.10
N GLU A 85 -13.55 5.99 16.99
CA GLU A 85 -13.06 5.90 18.36
C GLU A 85 -11.56 5.62 18.41
N TYR A 86 -11.07 4.69 17.60
CA TYR A 86 -9.64 4.40 17.50
C TYR A 86 -8.84 5.63 17.05
N ARG A 87 -9.34 6.37 16.05
CA ARG A 87 -8.68 7.59 15.55
C ARG A 87 -8.62 8.67 16.63
N ARG A 88 -9.69 8.83 17.42
CA ARG A 88 -9.78 9.83 18.49
C ARG A 88 -8.89 9.49 19.68
N THR A 89 -8.93 8.23 20.12
CA THR A 89 -8.16 7.76 21.28
C THR A 89 -6.66 7.68 21.02
N HIS A 90 -6.24 7.46 19.75
CA HIS A 90 -4.84 7.30 19.36
C HIS A 90 -4.35 8.42 18.43
N GLU A 91 -4.96 9.61 18.49
CA GLU A 91 -4.63 10.72 17.60
C GLU A 91 -3.14 11.10 17.69
N ILE A 92 -2.63 11.25 18.91
CA ILE A 92 -1.26 11.67 19.19
C ILE A 92 -0.27 10.63 18.67
N ASP A 93 -0.44 9.36 19.03
CA ASP A 93 0.45 8.28 18.61
C ASP A 93 0.47 8.12 17.09
N ARG A 94 -0.68 8.25 16.44
CA ARG A 94 -0.77 8.25 14.97
C ARG A 94 -0.01 9.43 14.37
N SER A 95 -0.17 10.63 14.93
CA SER A 95 0.55 11.82 14.46
C SER A 95 2.07 11.64 14.58
N VAL A 96 2.54 11.16 15.72
CA VAL A 96 3.96 10.87 15.97
C VAL A 96 4.48 9.81 15.01
N TYR A 97 3.74 8.71 14.83
CA TYR A 97 4.08 7.66 13.87
C TYR A 97 4.23 8.20 12.45
N PHE A 98 3.24 8.98 11.97
CA PHE A 98 3.27 9.54 10.62
C PHE A 98 4.39 10.56 10.44
N GLU A 99 4.68 11.38 11.45
CA GLU A 99 5.80 12.32 11.41
C GLU A 99 7.13 11.58 11.28
N ASN A 100 7.35 10.55 12.09
CA ASN A 100 8.54 9.71 12.02
C ASN A 100 8.64 8.99 10.68
N TYR A 101 7.53 8.42 10.19
CA TYR A 101 7.48 7.77 8.87
C TYR A 101 7.86 8.75 7.75
N ARG A 102 7.33 9.99 7.77
CA ARG A 102 7.66 11.04 6.79
C ARG A 102 9.13 11.43 6.84
N LYS A 103 9.71 11.57 8.04
CA LYS A 103 11.13 11.91 8.23
C LYS A 103 12.05 10.83 7.69
N LEU A 104 11.84 9.58 8.13
CA LEU A 104 12.67 8.44 7.75
C LEU A 104 12.56 8.13 6.25
N ASN A 105 11.35 8.24 5.68
CA ASN A 105 11.10 7.89 4.28
C ASN A 105 11.13 9.09 3.32
N LYS A 106 11.63 10.25 3.76
CA LYS A 106 11.58 11.51 2.99
C LYS A 106 12.07 11.39 1.54
N LYS A 107 13.20 10.71 1.33
CA LYS A 107 13.77 10.50 -0.02
C LYS A 107 12.86 9.62 -0.89
N HIS A 108 12.36 8.53 -0.33
CA HIS A 108 11.47 7.61 -1.02
C HIS A 108 10.13 8.26 -1.38
N LEU A 109 9.53 8.98 -0.44
CA LEU A 109 8.28 9.73 -0.66
C LEU A 109 8.43 10.79 -1.75
N LYS A 110 9.56 11.51 -1.78
CA LYS A 110 9.86 12.46 -2.87
C LYS A 110 9.98 11.78 -4.23
N LYS A 111 10.62 10.60 -4.29
CA LYS A 111 10.73 9.82 -5.53
C LYS A 111 9.35 9.40 -6.03
N ILE A 112 8.50 8.84 -5.15
CA ILE A 112 7.12 8.47 -5.49
C ILE A 112 6.33 9.68 -5.96
N ALA A 113 6.38 10.79 -5.23
CA ALA A 113 5.67 12.01 -5.59
C ALA A 113 6.08 12.53 -6.97
N LYS A 114 7.38 12.48 -7.31
CA LYS A 114 7.88 12.86 -8.63
C LYS A 114 7.34 11.94 -9.74
N LEU A 115 7.30 10.63 -9.50
CA LEU A 115 6.76 9.66 -10.46
C LEU A 115 5.26 9.87 -10.68
N TRP A 116 4.50 10.04 -9.60
CA TRP A 116 3.06 10.32 -9.66
C TRP A 116 2.79 11.63 -10.42
N TYR A 117 3.52 12.71 -10.10
CA TYR A 117 3.36 13.98 -10.80
C TYR A 117 3.67 13.87 -12.29
N LYS A 118 4.75 13.18 -12.68
CA LYS A 118 5.08 12.96 -14.10
C LYS A 118 3.95 12.24 -14.84
N LYS A 119 3.40 11.17 -14.25
CA LYS A 119 2.29 10.40 -14.84
C LYS A 119 1.01 11.22 -14.95
N ASN A 120 0.73 12.09 -13.98
CA ASN A 120 -0.52 12.85 -13.90
C ASN A 120 -0.41 14.30 -14.39
N LYS A 121 0.74 14.73 -14.94
CA LYS A 121 1.03 16.13 -15.27
C LYS A 121 -0.01 16.76 -16.19
N LYS A 122 -0.47 16.02 -17.22
CA LYS A 122 -1.48 16.51 -18.18
C LYS A 122 -2.84 16.70 -17.49
N ALA A 123 -3.32 15.68 -16.78
CA ALA A 123 -4.58 15.73 -16.05
C ALA A 123 -4.60 16.81 -14.97
N ILE A 124 -3.48 17.02 -14.26
CA ILE A 124 -3.35 18.11 -13.28
C ILE A 124 -3.49 19.47 -13.97
N LYS A 125 -2.78 19.69 -15.09
CA LYS A 125 -2.86 20.95 -15.84
C LYS A 125 -4.28 21.23 -16.33
N GLU A 126 -4.92 20.22 -16.92
CA GLU A 126 -6.28 20.33 -17.42
C GLU A 126 -7.28 20.67 -16.29
N ARG A 127 -7.19 19.96 -15.15
CA ARG A 127 -7.99 20.27 -13.97
C ARG A 127 -7.74 21.68 -13.44
N SER A 128 -6.49 22.11 -13.39
CA SER A 128 -6.12 23.45 -12.94
C SER A 128 -6.64 24.55 -13.87
N LEU A 129 -6.58 24.33 -15.19
CA LEU A 129 -7.12 25.25 -16.18
C LEU A 129 -8.63 25.37 -16.06
N LYS A 130 -9.33 24.23 -15.94
CA LYS A 130 -10.78 24.20 -15.72
C LYS A 130 -11.17 24.96 -14.45
N TYR A 131 -10.52 24.64 -13.32
CA TYR A 131 -10.76 25.34 -12.06
C TYR A 131 -10.54 26.85 -12.18
N TYR A 132 -9.45 27.28 -12.84
CA TYR A 132 -9.18 28.71 -13.02
C TYR A 132 -10.21 29.41 -13.93
N ALA A 133 -10.67 28.74 -14.99
CA ALA A 133 -11.72 29.27 -15.87
C ALA A 133 -13.04 29.44 -15.09
N ASP A 134 -13.45 28.40 -14.36
CA ASP A 134 -14.69 28.38 -13.59
C ASP A 134 -14.66 29.35 -12.39
N ASN A 135 -13.46 29.65 -11.84
CA ASN A 135 -13.28 30.46 -10.62
C ASN A 135 -12.45 31.72 -10.88
N LYS A 136 -12.48 32.26 -12.10
CA LYS A 136 -11.61 33.35 -12.54
C LYS A 136 -11.72 34.58 -11.63
N GLU A 137 -12.94 35.00 -11.33
CA GLU A 137 -13.22 36.18 -10.51
C GLU A 137 -12.77 36.01 -9.07
N ALA A 138 -13.09 34.86 -8.45
CA ALA A 138 -12.63 34.52 -7.10
C ALA A 138 -11.10 34.49 -7.02
N CYS A 139 -10.44 33.86 -8.00
CA CYS A 139 -8.97 33.83 -8.09
C CYS A 139 -8.37 35.24 -8.20
N GLN A 140 -9.00 36.13 -8.98
CA GLN A 140 -8.55 37.52 -9.11
C GLN A 140 -8.79 38.34 -7.85
N ALA A 141 -9.93 38.16 -7.18
CA ALA A 141 -10.24 38.82 -5.91
C ALA A 141 -9.24 38.43 -4.81
N ILE A 142 -8.97 37.12 -4.67
CA ILE A 142 -7.96 36.59 -3.76
C ILE A 142 -6.58 37.18 -4.07
N ARG A 143 -6.20 37.24 -5.35
CA ARG A 143 -4.92 37.84 -5.77
C ARG A 143 -4.83 39.32 -5.38
N LYS A 144 -5.89 40.11 -5.61
CA LYS A 144 -5.94 41.53 -5.22
C LYS A 144 -5.80 41.70 -3.72
N LEU A 145 -6.51 40.89 -2.93
CA LEU A 145 -6.44 40.91 -1.46
C LEU A 145 -5.03 40.58 -0.97
N TRP A 146 -4.41 39.53 -1.53
CA TRP A 146 -3.04 39.16 -1.18
C TRP A 146 -2.04 40.29 -1.49
N ILE A 147 -2.14 40.93 -2.67
CA ILE A 147 -1.28 42.06 -3.04
C ILE A 147 -1.46 43.23 -2.06
N LYS A 148 -2.71 43.57 -1.71
CA LYS A 148 -3.01 44.64 -0.76
C LYS A 148 -2.37 44.36 0.60
N ASN A 149 -2.53 43.14 1.10
CA ASN A 149 -2.01 42.74 2.42
C ASN A 149 -0.48 42.60 2.44
N ASN A 150 0.15 42.33 1.30
CA ASN A 150 1.60 42.13 1.19
C ASN A 150 2.34 43.30 0.52
N LYS A 151 1.70 44.48 0.40
CA LYS A 151 2.23 45.64 -0.34
C LYS A 151 3.65 46.03 0.06
N GLU A 152 3.91 46.16 1.36
CA GLU A 152 5.23 46.56 1.87
C GLU A 152 6.29 45.47 1.66
N LYS A 153 5.90 44.20 1.79
CA LYS A 153 6.78 43.06 1.48
C LYS A 153 7.17 43.04 0.00
N ILE A 154 6.21 43.31 -0.89
CA ILE A 154 6.45 43.40 -2.34
C ILE A 154 7.39 44.56 -2.67
N LYS A 155 7.19 45.73 -2.06
CA LYS A 155 8.09 46.89 -2.25
C LYS A 155 9.52 46.56 -1.82
N LYS A 156 9.70 46.00 -0.63
CA LYS A 156 11.01 45.61 -0.10
C LYS A 156 11.71 44.62 -1.04
N TYR A 157 11.02 43.56 -1.44
CA TYR A 157 11.55 42.58 -2.39
C TYR A 157 11.95 43.22 -3.73
N ASN A 158 11.09 44.07 -4.31
CA ASN A 158 11.38 44.74 -5.57
C ASN A 158 12.58 45.70 -5.46
N TRP A 159 12.75 46.36 -4.32
CA TRP A 159 13.91 47.20 -4.04
C TRP A 159 15.20 46.37 -3.94
N GLU A 160 15.19 45.29 -3.17
CA GLU A 160 16.32 44.37 -3.03
C GLU A 160 16.72 43.77 -4.39
N TYR A 161 15.74 43.35 -5.19
CA TYR A 161 15.96 42.80 -6.52
C TYR A 161 16.59 43.81 -7.48
N ARG A 162 16.13 45.07 -7.48
CA ARG A 162 16.73 46.16 -8.28
C ARG A 162 18.17 46.42 -7.88
N LYS A 163 18.45 46.46 -6.57
CA LYS A 163 19.81 46.66 -6.03
C LYS A 163 20.74 45.52 -6.43
N LEU A 164 20.28 44.26 -6.30
CA LEU A 164 21.05 43.08 -6.68
C LEU A 164 21.36 43.08 -8.19
N ARG A 165 20.37 43.42 -9.02
CA ARG A 165 20.54 43.49 -10.46
C ARG A 165 21.57 44.55 -10.87
N ALA A 166 21.49 45.74 -10.27
CA ALA A 166 22.44 46.82 -10.52
C ALA A 166 23.86 46.54 -10.00
N SER A 167 24.05 45.54 -9.12
CA SER A 167 25.38 45.09 -8.68
C SER A 167 25.98 43.96 -9.52
N LEU A 168 25.21 43.43 -10.48
CA LEU A 168 25.62 42.37 -11.41
C LEU A 168 25.87 42.91 -12.84
N GLU A 169 25.52 44.17 -13.09
CA GLU A 169 25.74 44.94 -14.33
C GLU A 169 26.93 45.89 -14.12
#